data_AF-A0A6A5TLH6-F1
#
_entry.id   AF-A0A6A5TLH6-F1
#
_cell.length_a   1.000
_cell.length_b   1.000
_cell.length_c   1.000
_cell.angle_alpha   90.00
_cell.angle_beta   90.00
_cell.angle_gamma   90.00
#
_symmetry.space_group_name_H-M   'P 1'
#
loop_
_entity.id
_entity.type
_entity.pdbx_description
1 polymer ?
#
loop_
_entity_poly.entity_id
_entity_poly.type
_entity_poly.pdbx_seq_one_letter_code
_entity_poly.pdbx_strand_id
1 'polypeptide(L)'
;MQPHARPDKPLQRAFGVFPLELFLNVLDQLVGTSHGRPPIAYAPSDAVTRALRALTLVSRTSYLVASRYLYANCLYLNDCTNYARLRRTVGLDLGRHPQALQYGEAGRNNDLFHRADIPRFITSLFMSPHRKNADTCPMVRLPQIIDLGCKIAPTLKRLAIDMQPVYTTRSEVLSVKPHTSANNIFLHMPNLEELVCSYDVTDYFPHPPPNLKRLASTFQGFEDVHLDFCFAISSLEFLVCLRPEDLQASHIDKLFERYNGHHLDVVLVDVNANHAVPINTRDWKDDDTVKVWELDVPKSYYGDEDDLVLCDSWIWQHGVQGTLWTQEKRRMLSWSEIDARITEALDAAEDDIVPHEVQEGWHDPMQLDELWSSTPDHSAGSLPTLSSLPLSASYVLPLLDHWVALSVILALACFSVQLCL
;
A
#
# COMPACT_ATOMS: atom_id res chain seq x y z
N MET A 1 6.33 53.30 -50.24
CA MET A 1 6.90 52.04 -49.73
C MET A 1 5.77 51.25 -49.09
N GLN A 2 5.30 50.20 -49.76
CA GLN A 2 4.23 49.32 -49.27
C GLN A 2 4.85 48.17 -48.46
N PRO A 3 4.25 47.78 -47.31
CA PRO A 3 4.75 46.64 -46.54
C PRO A 3 4.35 45.34 -47.24
N HIS A 4 5.36 44.53 -47.60
CA HIS A 4 5.14 43.18 -48.09
C HIS A 4 4.49 42.32 -47.00
N ALA A 5 3.23 41.96 -47.22
CA ALA A 5 2.54 40.91 -46.47
C ALA A 5 3.31 39.59 -46.69
N ARG A 6 3.89 39.05 -45.62
CA ARG A 6 4.44 37.70 -45.62
C ARG A 6 3.27 36.71 -45.71
N PRO A 7 3.30 35.75 -46.66
CA PRO A 7 2.35 34.65 -46.65
C PRO A 7 2.75 33.69 -45.53
N ASP A 8 2.09 33.83 -44.37
CA ASP A 8 2.13 32.84 -43.30
C ASP A 8 1.55 31.52 -43.84
N LYS A 9 2.44 30.60 -44.20
CA LYS A 9 2.10 29.28 -44.73
C LYS A 9 1.49 28.40 -43.62
N PRO A 10 0.58 27.48 -43.98
CA PRO A 10 -0.38 26.81 -43.11
C PRO A 10 0.21 25.63 -42.33
N LEU A 11 1.27 25.84 -41.54
CA LEU A 11 1.76 24.82 -40.62
C LEU A 11 0.77 24.54 -39.46
N GLN A 12 -0.18 25.44 -39.24
CA GLN A 12 -1.22 25.32 -38.21
C GLN A 12 -2.28 24.22 -38.46
N ARG A 13 -2.22 23.48 -39.57
CA ARG A 13 -3.18 22.39 -39.88
C ARG A 13 -2.57 21.00 -39.98
N ALA A 14 -1.26 20.84 -39.81
CA ALA A 14 -0.61 19.53 -39.94
C ALA A 14 -0.98 18.55 -38.81
N PHE A 15 -1.40 19.08 -37.65
CA PHE A 15 -2.01 18.30 -36.59
C PHE A 15 -3.51 18.62 -36.58
N GLY A 16 -4.32 17.77 -37.21
CA GLY A 16 -5.77 17.84 -37.08
C GLY A 16 -6.18 17.83 -35.60
N VAL A 17 -7.36 18.36 -35.30
CA VAL A 17 -7.94 18.28 -33.94
C VAL A 17 -7.98 16.82 -33.55
N PHE A 18 -7.12 16.41 -32.62
CA PHE A 18 -7.11 15.05 -32.11
C PHE A 18 -8.49 14.77 -31.48
N PRO A 19 -9.22 13.73 -31.94
CA PRO A 19 -10.52 13.39 -31.38
C PRO A 19 -10.42 13.24 -29.86
N LEU A 20 -11.34 13.87 -29.13
CA LEU A 20 -11.34 13.85 -27.66
C LEU A 20 -11.43 12.40 -27.14
N GLU A 21 -12.12 11.54 -27.86
CA GLU A 21 -12.30 10.13 -27.56
C GLU A 21 -10.97 9.37 -27.60
N LEU A 22 -10.11 9.65 -28.59
CA LEU A 22 -8.78 9.05 -28.65
C LEU A 22 -7.90 9.56 -27.50
N PHE A 23 -8.07 10.82 -27.09
CA PHE A 23 -7.36 11.38 -25.93
C PHE A 23 -7.79 10.72 -24.63
N LEU A 24 -9.08 10.56 -24.42
CA LEU A 24 -9.61 9.84 -23.26
C LEU A 24 -9.13 8.39 -23.24
N ASN A 25 -9.16 7.70 -24.39
CA ASN A 25 -8.64 6.33 -24.47
C ASN A 25 -7.14 6.27 -24.12
N VAL A 26 -6.31 7.22 -24.58
CA VAL A 26 -4.89 7.27 -24.19
C VAL A 26 -4.74 7.50 -22.69
N LEU A 27 -5.56 8.36 -22.08
CA LEU A 27 -5.53 8.60 -20.64
C LEU A 27 -5.99 7.38 -19.82
N ASP A 28 -7.03 6.68 -20.29
CA ASP A 28 -7.53 5.46 -19.66
C ASP A 28 -6.48 4.35 -19.70
N GLN A 29 -5.78 4.19 -20.84
CA GLN A 29 -4.68 3.24 -20.95
C GLN A 29 -3.45 3.66 -20.12
N LEU A 30 -3.20 4.97 -19.99
CA LEU A 30 -2.11 5.50 -19.18
C LEU A 30 -2.30 5.21 -17.69
N VAL A 31 -3.54 5.33 -17.20
CA VAL A 31 -3.89 5.13 -15.78
C VAL A 31 -4.34 3.69 -15.49
N GLY A 32 -4.66 2.91 -16.52
CA GLY A 32 -4.99 1.50 -16.39
C GLY A 32 -3.82 0.70 -15.81
N THR A 33 -4.14 -0.26 -14.95
CA THR A 33 -3.15 -1.24 -14.44
C THR A 33 -3.45 -2.62 -15.01
N SER A 34 -2.39 -3.39 -15.28
CA SER A 34 -2.48 -4.79 -15.70
C SER A 34 -3.23 -5.67 -14.69
N HIS A 35 -3.17 -5.31 -13.41
CA HIS A 35 -3.79 -6.05 -12.31
C HIS A 35 -5.26 -5.66 -12.06
N GLY A 36 -5.85 -4.81 -12.90
CA GLY A 36 -7.27 -4.46 -12.86
C GLY A 36 -7.71 -3.55 -11.71
N ARG A 37 -6.80 -3.20 -10.78
CA ARG A 37 -7.03 -2.20 -9.74
C ARG A 37 -5.93 -1.13 -9.76
N PRO A 38 -6.27 0.16 -9.92
CA PRO A 38 -5.29 1.22 -9.84
C PRO A 38 -4.81 1.40 -8.39
N PRO A 39 -3.59 1.89 -8.16
CA PRO A 39 -3.14 2.26 -6.83
C PRO A 39 -4.07 3.31 -6.21
N ILE A 40 -3.99 3.46 -4.88
CA ILE A 40 -4.68 4.54 -4.17
C ILE A 40 -4.18 5.89 -4.70
N ALA A 41 -2.86 6.03 -4.86
CA ALA A 41 -2.29 7.17 -5.56
C ALA A 41 -0.94 6.83 -6.20
N TYR A 42 -0.74 7.25 -7.45
CA TYR A 42 0.57 7.22 -8.09
C TYR A 42 1.51 8.25 -7.45
N ALA A 43 2.72 7.82 -7.11
CA ALA A 43 3.73 8.70 -6.52
C ALA A 43 4.19 9.80 -7.51
N PRO A 44 4.81 10.91 -7.03
CA PRO A 44 5.29 11.98 -7.90
C PRO A 44 6.36 11.56 -8.92
N SER A 45 7.16 10.54 -8.60
CA SER A 45 8.19 9.97 -9.48
C SER A 45 7.62 9.03 -10.55
N ASP A 46 6.37 8.60 -10.39
CA ASP A 46 5.72 7.65 -11.29
C ASP A 46 5.59 8.22 -12.72
N ALA A 47 5.75 7.36 -13.73
CA ALA A 47 5.64 7.74 -15.13
C ALA A 47 4.24 8.30 -15.47
N VAL A 48 3.18 7.73 -14.90
CA VAL A 48 1.79 8.17 -15.05
C VAL A 48 1.62 9.58 -14.51
N THR A 49 2.07 9.83 -13.29
CA THR A 49 2.00 11.17 -12.67
C THR A 49 2.77 12.21 -13.48
N ARG A 50 3.98 11.87 -13.95
CA ARG A 50 4.78 12.78 -14.78
C ARG A 50 4.13 13.08 -16.13
N ALA A 51 3.58 12.06 -16.80
CA ALA A 51 2.87 12.22 -18.06
C ALA A 51 1.62 13.09 -17.91
N LEU A 52 0.77 12.80 -16.91
CA LEU A 52 -0.41 13.62 -16.63
C LEU A 52 -0.05 15.07 -16.30
N ARG A 53 0.97 15.28 -15.46
CA ARG A 53 1.49 16.64 -15.18
C ARG A 53 1.97 17.33 -16.46
N ALA A 54 2.72 16.66 -17.33
CA ALA A 54 3.15 17.24 -18.59
C ALA A 54 1.96 17.61 -19.49
N LEU A 55 0.94 16.75 -19.58
CA LEU A 55 -0.28 17.01 -20.35
C LEU A 55 -1.07 18.22 -19.84
N THR A 56 -1.01 18.53 -18.53
CA THR A 56 -1.60 19.77 -18.01
C THR A 56 -0.91 21.04 -18.50
N LEU A 57 0.32 20.94 -19.01
CA LEU A 57 1.10 22.08 -19.50
C LEU A 57 1.02 22.29 -21.02
N VAL A 58 0.48 21.32 -21.77
CA VAL A 58 0.48 21.34 -23.25
C VAL A 58 -0.56 22.31 -23.82
N SER A 59 -1.82 22.21 -23.39
CA SER A 59 -2.91 23.04 -23.94
C SER A 59 -4.03 23.26 -22.93
N ARG A 60 -4.88 24.27 -23.19
CA ARG A 60 -6.04 24.58 -22.34
C ARG A 60 -7.07 23.43 -22.31
N THR A 61 -7.25 22.74 -23.43
CA THR A 61 -8.17 21.59 -23.54
C THR A 61 -7.63 20.37 -22.82
N SER A 62 -6.35 20.05 -23.06
CA SER A 62 -5.66 18.93 -22.38
C SER A 62 -5.59 19.14 -20.88
N TYR A 63 -5.38 20.39 -20.42
CA TYR A 63 -5.40 20.74 -19.00
C TYR A 63 -6.68 20.28 -18.31
N LEU A 64 -7.86 20.57 -18.88
CA LEU A 64 -9.14 20.30 -18.22
C LEU A 64 -9.33 18.80 -17.97
N VAL A 65 -8.98 17.97 -18.96
CA VAL A 65 -9.16 16.52 -18.88
C VAL A 65 -8.02 15.87 -18.08
N ALA A 66 -6.76 16.19 -18.39
CA ALA A 66 -5.61 15.62 -17.69
C ALA A 66 -5.59 15.96 -16.20
N SER A 67 -6.05 17.16 -15.81
CA SER A 67 -6.17 17.52 -14.39
C SER A 67 -7.17 16.62 -13.67
N ARG A 68 -8.26 16.22 -14.30
CA ARG A 68 -9.23 15.29 -13.67
C ARG A 68 -8.56 13.96 -13.34
N TYR A 69 -7.83 13.38 -14.28
CA TYR A 69 -7.09 12.13 -14.05
C TYR A 69 -6.00 12.31 -13.00
N LEU A 70 -5.29 13.44 -13.01
CA LEU A 70 -4.24 13.75 -12.04
C LEU A 70 -4.80 13.82 -10.62
N TYR A 71 -5.90 14.54 -10.39
CA TYR A 71 -6.50 14.66 -9.05
C TYR A 71 -7.29 13.42 -8.63
N ALA A 72 -7.74 12.61 -9.58
CA ALA A 72 -8.41 11.35 -9.30
C ALA A 72 -7.46 10.21 -8.92
N ASN A 73 -6.20 10.22 -9.40
CA ASN A 73 -5.30 9.06 -9.29
C ASN A 73 -3.90 9.38 -8.75
N CYS A 74 -3.47 10.64 -8.69
CA CYS A 74 -2.07 11.01 -8.38
C CYS A 74 -1.96 11.94 -7.18
N LEU A 75 -2.98 12.00 -6.32
CA LEU A 75 -2.96 12.84 -5.14
C LEU A 75 -2.13 12.19 -4.03
N TYR A 76 -0.82 12.46 -4.05
CA TYR A 76 0.17 11.86 -3.17
C TYR A 76 0.80 12.94 -2.28
N LEU A 77 0.32 13.07 -1.04
CA LEU A 77 0.72 14.09 -0.08
C LEU A 77 1.67 13.48 0.96
N ASN A 78 2.93 13.29 0.56
CA ASN A 78 3.97 12.66 1.37
C ASN A 78 4.92 13.65 2.10
N ASP A 79 4.63 14.94 2.00
CA ASP A 79 5.39 15.99 2.67
C ASP A 79 4.51 17.20 2.97
N CYS A 80 4.97 18.03 3.92
CA CYS A 80 4.25 19.22 4.37
C CYS A 80 4.05 20.26 3.24
N THR A 81 4.98 20.31 2.27
CA THR A 81 4.95 21.26 1.16
C THR A 81 3.82 20.94 0.19
N ASN A 82 3.70 19.69 -0.27
CA ASN A 82 2.65 19.20 -1.15
C ASN A 82 1.29 19.30 -0.47
N TYR A 83 1.25 18.97 0.83
CA TYR A 83 0.06 19.12 1.65
C TYR A 83 -0.44 20.57 1.70
N ALA A 84 0.42 21.53 2.04
CA ALA A 84 0.08 22.95 2.07
C ALA A 84 -0.33 23.48 0.68
N ARG A 85 0.36 23.06 -0.38
CA ARG A 85 0.00 23.43 -1.76
C ARG A 85 -1.39 22.93 -2.15
N LEU A 86 -1.76 21.71 -1.76
CA LEU A 86 -3.11 21.21 -2.01
C LEU A 86 -4.15 22.02 -1.23
N ARG A 87 -3.95 22.23 0.08
CA ARG A 87 -4.87 23.02 0.92
C ARG A 87 -5.18 24.38 0.29
N ARG A 88 -4.13 25.10 -0.12
CA ARG A 88 -4.26 26.35 -0.87
C ARG A 88 -5.06 26.19 -2.16
N THR A 89 -4.78 25.13 -2.92
CA THR A 89 -5.44 24.87 -4.21
C THR A 89 -6.93 24.59 -4.07
N VAL A 90 -7.35 23.95 -2.97
CA VAL A 90 -8.77 23.72 -2.67
C VAL A 90 -9.44 24.88 -1.92
N GLY A 91 -8.73 26.01 -1.78
CA GLY A 91 -9.25 27.24 -1.17
C GLY A 91 -9.26 27.24 0.37
N LEU A 92 -8.45 26.39 1.01
CA LEU A 92 -8.24 26.44 2.46
C LEU A 92 -7.14 27.44 2.79
N ASP A 93 -7.40 28.27 3.80
CA ASP A 93 -6.43 29.25 4.26
C ASP A 93 -5.23 28.57 4.92
N LEU A 94 -4.04 29.05 4.56
CA LEU A 94 -2.78 28.62 5.17
C LEU A 94 -2.32 29.57 6.29
N GLY A 95 -2.92 30.76 6.40
CA GLY A 95 -2.50 31.81 7.33
C GLY A 95 -1.05 32.26 7.05
N ARG A 96 -0.25 32.40 8.12
CA ARG A 96 1.18 32.77 8.03
C ARG A 96 2.06 31.56 7.70
N HIS A 97 1.91 31.02 6.50
CA HIS A 97 2.65 29.84 6.03
C HIS A 97 3.61 30.20 4.89
N PRO A 98 4.82 29.60 4.80
CA PRO A 98 5.76 29.88 3.71
C PRO A 98 5.22 29.58 2.29
N GLN A 99 4.25 28.67 2.20
CA GLN A 99 3.57 28.32 0.93
C GLN A 99 2.29 29.13 0.66
N ALA A 100 1.91 30.07 1.55
CA ALA A 100 0.82 30.99 1.29
C ALA A 100 1.17 31.90 0.11
N LEU A 101 0.18 32.21 -0.74
CA LEU A 101 0.36 33.21 -1.79
C LEU A 101 0.44 34.59 -1.16
N GLN A 102 1.32 35.45 -1.67
CA GLN A 102 1.33 36.85 -1.26
C GLN A 102 0.05 37.54 -1.76
N TYR A 103 -0.33 38.63 -1.09
CA TYR A 103 -1.47 39.43 -1.52
C TYR A 103 -1.29 39.89 -2.98
N GLY A 104 -2.27 39.57 -3.82
CA GLY A 104 -2.25 39.89 -5.26
C GLY A 104 -1.58 38.85 -6.16
N GLU A 105 -0.94 37.81 -5.62
CA GLU A 105 -0.48 36.68 -6.43
C GLU A 105 -1.68 35.83 -6.86
N ALA A 106 -1.93 35.78 -8.17
CA ALA A 106 -2.93 34.88 -8.72
C ALA A 106 -2.49 33.43 -8.49
N GLY A 107 -3.37 32.64 -7.86
CA GLY A 107 -3.25 31.19 -7.92
C GLY A 107 -3.16 30.76 -9.38
N ARG A 108 -2.18 29.90 -9.70
CA ARG A 108 -1.93 29.49 -11.08
C ARG A 108 -3.21 28.89 -11.68
N ASN A 109 -3.79 29.61 -12.64
CA ASN A 109 -4.97 29.22 -13.41
C ASN A 109 -6.25 28.89 -12.60
N ASN A 110 -6.61 29.70 -11.60
CA ASN A 110 -7.87 29.54 -10.84
C ASN A 110 -9.09 29.32 -11.75
N ASP A 111 -9.22 30.08 -12.83
CA ASP A 111 -10.31 29.92 -13.80
C ASP A 111 -10.35 28.52 -14.42
N LEU A 112 -9.20 27.95 -14.75
CA LEU A 112 -9.14 26.61 -15.32
C LEU A 112 -9.43 25.55 -14.27
N PHE A 113 -8.96 25.75 -13.04
CA PHE A 113 -9.26 24.86 -11.92
C PHE A 113 -10.76 24.80 -11.63
N HIS A 114 -11.42 25.97 -11.57
CA HIS A 114 -12.88 26.06 -11.42
C HIS A 114 -13.61 25.45 -12.61
N ARG A 115 -13.18 25.73 -13.84
CA ARG A 115 -13.77 25.13 -15.06
C ARG A 115 -13.59 23.62 -15.14
N ALA A 116 -12.52 23.08 -14.58
CA ALA A 116 -12.27 21.64 -14.55
C ALA A 116 -13.09 20.93 -13.48
N ASP A 117 -13.66 21.68 -12.52
CA ASP A 117 -14.47 21.16 -11.40
C ASP A 117 -13.71 20.13 -10.56
N ILE A 118 -12.40 20.40 -10.35
CA ILE A 118 -11.44 19.46 -9.77
C ILE A 118 -11.88 18.83 -8.44
N PRO A 119 -12.48 19.54 -7.48
CA PRO A 119 -12.87 18.93 -6.20
C PRO A 119 -13.73 17.68 -6.36
N ARG A 120 -14.57 17.60 -7.40
CA ARG A 120 -15.44 16.45 -7.66
C ARG A 120 -14.71 15.21 -8.16
N PHE A 121 -13.48 15.37 -8.65
CA PHE A 121 -12.65 14.30 -9.17
C PHE A 121 -11.64 13.79 -8.14
N ILE A 122 -11.59 14.36 -6.93
CA ILE A 122 -10.71 13.84 -5.87
C ILE A 122 -11.35 12.57 -5.29
N THR A 123 -11.06 11.44 -5.92
CA THR A 123 -11.62 10.13 -5.55
C THR A 123 -10.66 9.24 -4.79
N SER A 124 -9.36 9.50 -4.88
CA SER A 124 -8.38 8.78 -4.06
C SER A 124 -7.22 9.66 -3.62
N LEU A 125 -6.68 9.34 -2.44
CA LEU A 125 -5.68 10.16 -1.77
C LEU A 125 -4.72 9.27 -0.96
N PHE A 126 -3.43 9.50 -1.14
CA PHE A 126 -2.40 9.13 -0.17
C PHE A 126 -2.01 10.36 0.64
N MET A 127 -2.06 10.26 1.96
CA MET A 127 -1.68 11.31 2.90
C MET A 127 -0.76 10.73 3.97
N SER A 128 0.50 11.14 3.95
CA SER A 128 1.46 10.91 5.03
C SER A 128 2.21 12.23 5.18
N PRO A 129 1.80 13.14 6.08
CA PRO A 129 2.45 14.43 6.23
C PRO A 129 3.79 14.25 6.96
N HIS A 130 4.70 13.49 6.36
CA HIS A 130 6.03 13.26 6.89
C HIS A 130 6.90 14.50 6.71
N ARG A 131 7.75 14.78 7.70
CA ARG A 131 8.76 15.82 7.57
C ARG A 131 9.97 15.26 6.85
N LYS A 132 10.03 15.38 5.52
CA LYS A 132 11.30 15.18 4.82
C LYS A 132 12.27 16.31 5.21
N ASN A 133 13.45 15.92 5.67
CA ASN A 133 14.44 16.76 6.35
C ASN A 133 14.69 18.15 5.72
N ALA A 134 14.94 19.14 6.60
CA ALA A 134 15.48 20.49 6.35
C ALA A 134 14.62 21.56 5.64
N ASP A 135 13.38 21.28 5.25
CA ASP A 135 12.54 22.33 4.64
C ASP A 135 11.97 23.31 5.69
N THR A 136 11.84 24.59 5.32
CA THR A 136 11.26 25.66 6.17
C THR A 136 9.75 25.52 6.39
N CYS A 137 9.13 24.50 5.79
CA CYS A 137 7.70 24.24 5.92
C CYS A 137 7.37 23.75 7.34
N PRO A 138 6.44 24.41 8.06
CA PRO A 138 6.00 23.93 9.36
C PRO A 138 5.32 22.56 9.24
N MET A 139 5.35 21.80 10.33
CA MET A 139 4.66 20.52 10.42
C MET A 139 3.15 20.70 10.25
N VAL A 140 2.52 19.72 9.62
CA VAL A 140 1.06 19.67 9.50
C VAL A 140 0.46 19.41 10.87
N ARG A 141 -0.54 20.22 11.25
CA ARG A 141 -1.26 20.10 12.52
C ARG A 141 -2.60 19.39 12.31
N LEU A 142 -3.11 18.72 13.35
CA LEU A 142 -4.38 17.99 13.29
C LEU A 142 -5.57 18.80 12.74
N PRO A 143 -5.82 20.07 13.15
CA PRO A 143 -6.93 20.85 12.57
C PRO A 143 -6.82 21.02 11.05
N GLN A 144 -5.60 21.07 10.52
CA GLN A 144 -5.37 21.20 9.09
C GLN A 144 -5.79 19.93 8.35
N ILE A 145 -5.53 18.76 8.94
CA ILE A 145 -5.95 17.44 8.47
C ILE A 145 -7.46 17.33 8.46
N ILE A 146 -8.10 17.79 9.53
CA ILE A 146 -9.57 17.84 9.63
C ILE A 146 -10.15 18.73 8.52
N ASP A 147 -9.65 19.97 8.36
CA ASP A 147 -10.13 20.90 7.33
C ASP A 147 -10.04 20.29 5.92
N LEU A 148 -8.88 19.72 5.58
CA LEU A 148 -8.66 19.13 4.27
C LEU A 148 -9.52 17.88 4.08
N GLY A 149 -9.56 17.00 5.08
CA GLY A 149 -10.38 15.81 5.10
C GLY A 149 -11.84 16.14 4.82
N CYS A 150 -12.45 17.02 5.62
CA CYS A 150 -13.83 17.47 5.43
C CYS A 150 -14.07 18.13 4.06
N LYS A 151 -13.09 18.87 3.52
CA LYS A 151 -13.22 19.54 2.23
C LYS A 151 -13.36 18.57 1.04
N ILE A 152 -12.68 17.42 1.09
CA ILE A 152 -12.65 16.43 0.00
C ILE A 152 -13.45 15.16 0.31
N ALA A 153 -13.90 15.01 1.55
CA ALA A 153 -14.57 13.82 2.06
C ALA A 153 -15.75 13.34 1.20
N PRO A 154 -16.64 14.20 0.66
CA PRO A 154 -17.82 13.74 -0.08
C PRO A 154 -17.51 12.95 -1.36
N THR A 155 -16.32 13.10 -1.94
CA THR A 155 -15.95 12.49 -3.23
C THR A 155 -14.98 11.34 -3.08
N LEU A 156 -14.36 11.21 -1.90
CA LEU A 156 -13.29 10.27 -1.65
C LEU A 156 -13.85 8.84 -1.58
N LYS A 157 -13.22 7.94 -2.33
CA LYS A 157 -13.54 6.51 -2.39
C LYS A 157 -12.45 5.62 -1.80
N ARG A 158 -11.20 6.07 -1.89
CA ARG A 158 -10.03 5.32 -1.41
C ARG A 158 -9.07 6.25 -0.69
N LEU A 159 -8.64 5.88 0.51
CA LEU A 159 -7.77 6.70 1.33
C LEU A 159 -6.64 5.85 1.90
N ALA A 160 -5.43 6.33 1.77
CA ALA A 160 -4.29 5.87 2.53
C ALA A 160 -3.85 7.03 3.43
N ILE A 161 -3.96 6.88 4.75
CA ILE A 161 -3.65 7.95 5.71
C ILE A 161 -2.73 7.47 6.82
N ASP A 162 -1.55 8.07 6.85
CA ASP A 162 -0.54 7.90 7.87
C ASP A 162 -0.49 9.19 8.69
N MET A 163 -0.71 9.08 10.00
CA MET A 163 -0.71 10.22 10.92
C MET A 163 0.66 10.45 11.57
N GLN A 164 1.73 9.79 11.09
CA GLN A 164 3.08 9.96 11.64
C GLN A 164 4.02 10.75 10.72
N PRO A 165 4.65 11.84 11.20
CA PRO A 165 4.53 12.50 12.50
C PRO A 165 3.55 13.68 12.42
N VAL A 166 2.33 13.53 12.94
CA VAL A 166 1.44 14.67 13.16
C VAL A 166 1.75 15.28 14.53
N TYR A 167 2.24 16.52 14.51
CA TYR A 167 2.46 17.28 15.74
C TYR A 167 1.12 17.79 16.27
N THR A 168 0.64 17.18 17.35
CA THR A 168 -0.56 17.64 18.06
C THR A 168 -0.20 17.95 19.50
N THR A 169 -0.33 19.22 19.90
CA THR A 169 -0.13 19.61 21.31
C THR A 169 -1.23 19.02 22.18
N ARG A 170 -0.96 18.76 23.47
CA ARG A 170 -1.99 18.28 24.41
C ARG A 170 -3.23 19.17 24.43
N SER A 171 -3.06 20.49 24.34
CA SER A 171 -4.18 21.44 24.28
C SER A 171 -5.03 21.26 23.02
N GLU A 172 -4.41 20.94 21.88
CA GLU A 172 -5.16 20.65 20.65
C GLU A 172 -5.96 19.36 20.75
N VAL A 173 -5.34 18.28 21.25
CA VAL A 173 -6.05 17.01 21.50
C VAL A 173 -7.27 17.27 22.39
N LEU A 174 -7.07 18.02 23.47
CA LEU A 174 -8.16 18.39 24.40
C LEU A 174 -9.21 19.31 23.77
N SER A 175 -8.87 20.12 22.76
CA SER A 175 -9.83 20.97 22.05
C SER A 175 -10.65 20.21 21.00
N VAL A 176 -10.05 19.17 20.40
CA VAL A 176 -10.66 18.34 19.35
C VAL A 176 -11.54 17.26 19.97
N LYS A 177 -11.08 16.63 21.06
CA LYS A 177 -11.73 15.48 21.71
C LYS A 177 -13.22 15.70 22.07
N PRO A 178 -13.66 16.86 22.60
CA PRO A 178 -15.07 17.11 22.92
C PRO A 178 -16.00 17.19 21.70
N HIS A 179 -15.45 17.40 20.51
CA HIS A 179 -16.19 17.55 19.25
C HIS A 179 -15.93 16.38 18.31
N THR A 180 -15.83 15.17 18.87
CA THR A 180 -15.38 13.97 18.17
C THR A 180 -16.22 13.70 16.91
N SER A 181 -17.53 13.93 16.95
CA SER A 181 -18.40 13.73 15.80
C SER A 181 -18.19 14.77 14.68
N ALA A 182 -17.98 16.04 15.01
CA ALA A 182 -17.78 17.11 14.03
C ALA A 182 -16.35 17.13 13.46
N ASN A 183 -15.38 16.64 14.23
CA ASN A 183 -13.96 16.60 13.84
C ASN A 183 -13.55 15.24 13.25
N ASN A 184 -14.41 14.23 13.30
CA ASN A 184 -14.13 12.94 12.67
C ASN A 184 -14.36 13.03 11.16
N ILE A 185 -13.25 13.05 10.43
CA ILE A 185 -13.26 13.16 8.98
C ILE A 185 -13.99 11.99 8.29
N PHE A 186 -14.00 10.80 8.89
CA PHE A 186 -14.59 9.59 8.29
C PHE A 186 -16.11 9.63 8.25
N LEU A 187 -16.75 10.29 9.22
CA LEU A 187 -18.21 10.49 9.20
C LEU A 187 -18.67 11.35 8.01
N HIS A 188 -17.77 12.13 7.42
CA HIS A 188 -18.04 12.96 6.25
C HIS A 188 -17.70 12.28 4.92
N MET A 189 -17.22 11.03 4.95
CA MET A 189 -16.79 10.26 3.77
C MET A 189 -17.77 9.12 3.43
N PRO A 190 -19.00 9.43 2.96
CA PRO A 190 -20.02 8.41 2.71
C PRO A 190 -19.67 7.48 1.55
N ASN A 191 -18.74 7.87 0.68
CA ASN A 191 -18.34 7.10 -0.50
C ASN A 191 -17.05 6.31 -0.29
N LEU A 192 -16.44 6.36 0.90
CA LEU A 192 -15.17 5.68 1.17
C LEU A 192 -15.40 4.18 1.27
N GLU A 193 -14.81 3.44 0.33
CA GLU A 193 -14.92 1.99 0.23
C GLU A 193 -13.62 1.29 0.67
N GLU A 194 -12.48 1.99 0.62
CA GLU A 194 -11.15 1.44 0.90
C GLU A 194 -10.32 2.40 1.77
N LEU A 195 -9.79 1.88 2.87
CA LEU A 195 -8.98 2.62 3.83
C LEU A 195 -7.72 1.82 4.19
N VAL A 196 -6.56 2.44 4.03
CA VAL A 196 -5.27 1.99 4.56
C VAL A 196 -4.83 3.01 5.59
N CYS A 197 -4.60 2.63 6.84
CA CYS A 197 -4.30 3.58 7.90
C CYS A 197 -3.29 3.10 8.94
N SER A 198 -2.47 4.03 9.43
CA SER A 198 -1.58 3.78 10.58
C SER A 198 -2.39 3.52 11.85
N TYR A 199 -1.80 2.83 12.83
CA TYR A 199 -2.48 2.45 14.08
C TYR A 199 -3.06 3.65 14.86
N ASP A 200 -2.37 4.79 14.83
CA ASP A 200 -2.69 6.02 15.58
C ASP A 200 -3.87 6.80 14.99
N VAL A 201 -4.35 6.44 13.80
CA VAL A 201 -5.53 7.08 13.19
C VAL A 201 -6.77 6.94 14.07
N THR A 202 -6.91 5.81 14.77
CA THR A 202 -8.04 5.54 15.67
C THR A 202 -8.07 6.44 16.91
N ASP A 203 -6.90 6.94 17.35
CA ASP A 203 -6.81 7.90 18.47
C ASP A 203 -7.41 9.26 18.13
N TYR A 204 -7.33 9.66 16.86
CA TYR A 204 -7.84 10.94 16.37
C TYR A 204 -9.27 10.83 15.83
N PHE A 205 -9.60 9.70 15.20
CA PHE A 205 -10.86 9.48 14.50
C PHE A 205 -11.50 8.15 14.95
N PRO A 206 -12.13 8.10 16.13
CA PRO A 206 -12.59 6.84 16.74
C PRO A 206 -13.87 6.25 16.13
N HIS A 207 -14.49 6.96 15.18
CA HIS A 207 -15.66 6.44 14.43
C HIS A 207 -15.25 6.15 13.00
N PRO A 208 -15.52 4.94 12.49
CA PRO A 208 -15.10 4.56 11.15
C PRO A 208 -15.99 5.19 10.06
N PRO A 209 -15.56 5.10 8.78
CA PRO A 209 -16.38 5.47 7.64
C PRO A 209 -17.59 4.53 7.50
N PRO A 210 -18.79 5.04 7.17
CA PRO A 210 -20.04 4.27 7.27
C PRO A 210 -20.22 3.17 6.22
N ASN A 211 -19.57 3.27 5.06
CA ASN A 211 -19.75 2.36 3.92
C ASN A 211 -18.44 1.65 3.52
N LEU A 212 -17.51 1.53 4.47
CA LEU A 212 -16.20 0.95 4.21
C LEU A 212 -16.34 -0.55 3.93
N LYS A 213 -15.67 -1.03 2.88
CA LYS A 213 -15.64 -2.46 2.51
C LYS A 213 -14.29 -3.09 2.78
N ARG A 214 -13.22 -2.31 2.72
CA ARG A 214 -11.84 -2.80 2.87
C ARG A 214 -11.08 -1.89 3.83
N LEU A 215 -10.55 -2.49 4.88
CA LEU A 215 -9.73 -1.83 5.88
C LEU A 215 -8.40 -2.56 5.98
N ALA A 216 -7.30 -1.82 5.85
CA ALA A 216 -5.98 -2.27 6.23
C ALA A 216 -5.46 -1.32 7.30
N SER A 217 -5.05 -1.87 8.45
CA SER A 217 -4.48 -1.05 9.51
C SER A 217 -3.30 -1.71 10.18
N THR A 218 -2.33 -0.90 10.59
CA THR A 218 -1.05 -1.38 11.11
C THR A 218 -1.01 -1.42 12.63
N PHE A 219 -2.17 -1.57 13.28
CA PHE A 219 -2.21 -1.88 14.70
C PHE A 219 -1.81 -3.34 14.93
N GLN A 220 -1.10 -3.58 16.03
CA GLN A 220 -0.86 -4.92 16.58
C GLN A 220 -1.81 -5.09 17.76
N GLY A 221 -2.78 -5.98 17.65
CA GLY A 221 -3.61 -6.36 18.80
C GLY A 221 -5.12 -6.38 18.53
N PHE A 222 -5.80 -7.12 19.40
CA PHE A 222 -7.26 -7.24 19.43
C PHE A 222 -7.84 -6.60 20.69
N GLU A 223 -7.32 -5.41 21.00
CA GLU A 223 -7.88 -4.55 22.02
C GLU A 223 -9.28 -4.09 21.62
N ASP A 224 -10.14 -3.91 22.61
CA ASP A 224 -11.56 -3.61 22.40
C ASP A 224 -11.75 -2.31 21.59
N VAL A 225 -10.89 -1.30 21.77
CA VAL A 225 -10.96 -0.03 21.02
C VAL A 225 -10.79 -0.24 19.51
N HIS A 226 -9.82 -1.06 19.09
CA HIS A 226 -9.57 -1.34 17.67
C HIS A 226 -10.67 -2.23 17.08
N LEU A 227 -11.11 -3.25 17.82
CA LEU A 227 -12.22 -4.10 17.39
C LEU A 227 -13.53 -3.32 17.25
N ASP A 228 -13.83 -2.43 18.19
CA ASP A 228 -15.04 -1.59 18.15
C ASP A 228 -15.02 -0.65 16.94
N PHE A 229 -13.84 -0.12 16.58
CA PHE A 229 -13.68 0.67 15.35
C PHE A 229 -13.96 -0.17 14.10
N CYS A 230 -13.34 -1.35 13.98
CA CYS A 230 -13.48 -2.22 12.80
C CYS A 230 -14.90 -2.77 12.66
N PHE A 231 -15.51 -3.23 13.75
CA PHE A 231 -16.78 -3.96 13.74
C PHE A 231 -18.02 -3.07 13.88
N ALA A 232 -17.84 -1.77 14.14
CA ALA A 232 -18.90 -0.79 13.88
C ALA A 232 -19.27 -0.68 12.38
N ILE A 233 -18.45 -1.26 11.48
CA ILE A 233 -18.64 -1.24 10.03
C ILE A 233 -19.30 -2.54 9.56
N SER A 234 -20.63 -2.57 9.52
CA SER A 234 -21.36 -3.77 9.08
C SER A 234 -21.15 -4.13 7.59
N SER A 235 -20.67 -3.17 6.78
CA SER A 235 -20.33 -3.38 5.36
C SER A 235 -18.90 -3.88 5.13
N LEU A 236 -18.10 -4.04 6.18
CA LEU A 236 -16.70 -4.43 6.04
C LEU A 236 -16.60 -5.87 5.54
N GLU A 237 -15.96 -6.05 4.38
CA GLU A 237 -15.76 -7.35 3.71
C GLU A 237 -14.34 -7.88 3.95
N PHE A 238 -13.35 -6.99 4.09
CA PHE A 238 -11.94 -7.33 4.29
C PHE A 238 -11.31 -6.47 5.38
N LEU A 239 -10.69 -7.12 6.36
CA LEU A 239 -9.83 -6.52 7.38
C LEU A 239 -8.43 -7.11 7.24
N VAL A 240 -7.43 -6.27 7.00
CA VAL A 240 -6.01 -6.64 7.02
C VAL A 240 -5.36 -5.94 8.20
N CYS A 241 -4.71 -6.69 9.08
CA CYS A 241 -3.96 -6.12 10.19
C CYS A 241 -2.70 -6.93 10.49
N LEU A 242 -1.80 -6.32 11.27
CA LEU A 242 -0.65 -7.05 11.78
C LEU A 242 -1.13 -8.14 12.74
N ARG A 243 -0.45 -9.28 12.70
CA ARG A 243 -0.70 -10.36 13.64
C ARG A 243 -0.26 -9.93 15.05
N PRO A 244 -1.10 -10.12 16.09
CA PRO A 244 -0.68 -9.91 17.47
C PRO A 244 0.39 -10.91 17.89
N GLU A 245 1.44 -10.45 18.58
CA GLU A 245 2.52 -11.32 19.10
C GLU A 245 1.97 -12.39 20.07
N ASP A 246 0.96 -12.03 20.85
CA ASP A 246 0.34 -12.87 21.87
C ASP A 246 -1.03 -13.43 21.44
N LEU A 247 -1.22 -13.71 20.15
CA LEU A 247 -2.50 -14.20 19.63
C LEU A 247 -3.00 -15.44 20.40
N GLN A 248 -4.17 -15.31 21.04
CA GLN A 248 -4.86 -16.38 21.77
C GLN A 248 -6.13 -16.82 21.05
N ALA A 249 -6.62 -18.02 21.35
CA ALA A 249 -7.91 -18.52 20.85
C ALA A 249 -9.08 -17.58 21.21
N SER A 250 -9.06 -17.00 22.41
CA SER A 250 -10.07 -16.03 22.86
C SER A 250 -10.11 -14.76 22.00
N HIS A 251 -8.98 -14.36 21.40
CA HIS A 251 -8.97 -13.24 20.46
C HIS A 251 -9.69 -13.59 19.16
N ILE A 252 -9.53 -14.83 18.68
CA ILE A 252 -10.25 -15.33 17.51
C ILE A 252 -11.75 -15.37 17.79
N ASP A 253 -12.16 -15.92 18.93
CA ASP A 253 -13.58 -15.99 19.32
C ASP A 253 -14.24 -14.60 19.36
N LYS A 254 -13.53 -13.58 19.89
CA LYS A 254 -14.00 -12.19 19.86
C LYS A 254 -14.34 -11.68 18.46
N LEU A 255 -13.64 -12.12 17.42
CA LEU A 255 -13.93 -11.71 16.04
C LEU A 255 -15.32 -12.17 15.62
N PHE A 256 -15.68 -13.42 15.94
CA PHE A 256 -16.97 -14.01 15.62
C PHE A 256 -18.10 -13.46 16.50
N GLU A 257 -17.83 -13.20 17.77
CA GLU A 257 -18.83 -12.69 18.71
C GLU A 257 -19.21 -11.23 18.42
N ARG A 258 -18.24 -10.40 18.02
CA ARG A 258 -18.47 -8.96 17.86
C ARG A 258 -18.88 -8.54 16.46
N TYR A 259 -18.45 -9.25 15.42
CA TYR A 259 -18.78 -8.87 14.05
C TYR A 259 -20.23 -9.23 13.71
N ASN A 260 -21.02 -8.22 13.33
CA ASN A 260 -22.46 -8.36 13.04
C ASN A 260 -22.83 -8.20 11.56
N GLY A 261 -21.83 -8.11 10.68
CA GLY A 261 -22.03 -8.02 9.24
C GLY A 261 -22.27 -9.37 8.57
N HIS A 262 -22.32 -9.37 7.23
CA HIS A 262 -22.67 -10.57 6.46
C HIS A 262 -21.50 -11.53 6.25
N HIS A 263 -20.33 -10.99 5.92
CA HIS A 263 -19.14 -11.77 5.64
C HIS A 263 -17.89 -10.90 5.81
N LEU A 264 -16.90 -11.41 6.54
CA LEU A 264 -15.63 -10.74 6.77
C LEU A 264 -14.45 -11.69 6.59
N ASP A 265 -13.54 -11.33 5.70
CA ASP A 265 -12.19 -11.90 5.64
C ASP A 265 -11.25 -11.10 6.55
N VAL A 266 -10.77 -11.71 7.63
CA VAL A 266 -9.71 -11.16 8.49
C VAL A 266 -8.38 -11.76 8.06
N VAL A 267 -7.43 -10.92 7.66
CA VAL A 267 -6.10 -11.31 7.19
C VAL A 267 -5.06 -10.83 8.19
N LEU A 268 -4.39 -11.78 8.82
CA LEU A 268 -3.30 -11.53 9.76
C LEU A 268 -1.98 -11.57 8.99
N VAL A 269 -1.28 -10.43 8.97
CA VAL A 269 0.00 -10.26 8.28
C VAL A 269 1.13 -10.45 9.27
N ASP A 270 2.04 -11.37 8.96
CA ASP A 270 3.27 -11.61 9.70
C ASP A 270 4.28 -12.35 8.81
N VAL A 271 5.51 -12.52 9.29
CA VAL A 271 6.49 -13.42 8.69
C VAL A 271 6.15 -14.88 9.00
N ASN A 272 6.54 -15.79 8.10
CA ASN A 272 6.17 -17.22 8.18
C ASN A 272 6.44 -17.87 9.54
N ALA A 273 7.56 -17.52 10.17
CA ALA A 273 8.00 -18.09 11.44
C ALA A 273 7.05 -17.78 12.61
N ASN A 274 6.26 -16.71 12.52
CA ASN A 274 5.38 -16.24 13.59
C ASN A 274 3.93 -16.74 13.42
N HIS A 275 3.61 -17.33 12.27
CA HIS A 275 2.29 -17.92 12.04
C HIS A 275 2.17 -19.26 12.78
N ALA A 276 1.50 -19.21 13.93
CA ALA A 276 1.14 -20.38 14.72
C ALA A 276 -0.35 -20.38 15.05
N VAL A 277 -0.98 -21.54 15.09
CA VAL A 277 -2.39 -21.63 15.54
C VAL A 277 -2.41 -21.62 17.07
N PRO A 278 -3.13 -20.69 17.72
CA PRO A 278 -3.26 -20.71 19.17
C PRO A 278 -3.90 -22.01 19.68
N ILE A 279 -3.43 -22.49 20.82
CA ILE A 279 -4.00 -23.68 21.47
C ILE A 279 -5.48 -23.44 21.75
N ASN A 280 -6.33 -24.45 21.49
CA ASN A 280 -7.79 -24.38 21.63
C ASN A 280 -8.50 -23.43 20.64
N THR A 281 -7.85 -23.04 19.54
CA THR A 281 -8.56 -22.35 18.46
C THR A 281 -9.69 -23.24 17.94
N ARG A 282 -10.91 -22.68 17.90
CA ARG A 282 -12.12 -23.36 17.45
C ARG A 282 -12.00 -23.98 16.06
N ASP A 283 -12.89 -24.93 15.79
CA ASP A 283 -13.07 -25.47 14.45
C ASP A 283 -13.84 -24.49 13.55
N TRP A 284 -13.47 -24.48 12.28
CA TRP A 284 -14.10 -23.66 11.25
C TRP A 284 -15.32 -24.33 10.67
N LYS A 285 -16.35 -23.55 10.41
CA LYS A 285 -17.58 -24.00 9.75
C LYS A 285 -17.74 -23.30 8.41
N ASP A 286 -18.37 -23.97 7.45
CA ASP A 286 -18.58 -23.40 6.11
C ASP A 286 -19.51 -22.18 6.12
N ASP A 287 -20.40 -22.10 7.12
CA ASP A 287 -21.37 -21.02 7.33
C ASP A 287 -20.87 -19.91 8.26
N ASP A 288 -19.61 -19.96 8.70
CA ASP A 288 -19.00 -18.92 9.51
C ASP A 288 -18.96 -17.58 8.74
N THR A 289 -19.46 -16.52 9.38
CA THR A 289 -19.47 -15.15 8.81
C THR A 289 -18.05 -14.59 8.69
N VAL A 290 -17.18 -14.92 9.65
CA VAL A 290 -15.78 -14.49 9.70
C VAL A 290 -14.87 -15.62 9.23
N LYS A 291 -13.94 -15.30 8.32
CA LYS A 291 -12.87 -16.21 7.89
C LYS A 291 -11.52 -15.61 8.23
N VAL A 292 -10.67 -16.39 8.90
CA VAL A 292 -9.34 -15.95 9.31
C VAL A 292 -8.29 -16.51 8.37
N TRP A 293 -7.48 -15.62 7.81
CA TRP A 293 -6.43 -15.90 6.85
C TRP A 293 -5.09 -15.44 7.42
N GLU A 294 -4.04 -16.14 7.02
CA GLU A 294 -2.66 -15.76 7.26
C GLU A 294 -2.02 -15.34 5.95
N LEU A 295 -1.29 -14.22 6.01
CA LEU A 295 -0.52 -13.70 4.91
C LEU A 295 0.94 -13.65 5.34
N ASP A 296 1.79 -14.29 4.54
CA ASP A 296 3.23 -14.38 4.80
C ASP A 296 3.97 -13.23 4.12
N VAL A 297 4.74 -12.48 4.92
CA VAL A 297 5.64 -11.44 4.42
C VAL A 297 7.02 -12.05 4.17
N PRO A 298 7.52 -12.03 2.93
CA PRO A 298 8.84 -12.57 2.63
C PRO A 298 9.93 -11.83 3.41
N LYS A 299 10.62 -12.54 4.31
CA LYS A 299 11.77 -12.02 5.05
C LYS A 299 13.07 -12.31 4.31
N SER A 300 14.00 -11.35 4.31
CA SER A 300 15.33 -11.56 3.74
C SER A 300 16.05 -12.73 4.42
N TYR A 301 16.93 -13.42 3.69
CA TYR A 301 17.71 -14.53 4.25
C TYR A 301 18.59 -14.11 5.44
N TYR A 302 19.04 -12.86 5.47
CA TYR A 302 19.92 -12.34 6.52
C TYR A 302 19.17 -12.03 7.82
N GLY A 303 17.86 -11.82 7.75
CA GLY A 303 17.00 -11.69 8.92
C GLY A 303 17.33 -10.49 9.83
N ASP A 304 18.03 -9.50 9.30
CA ASP A 304 18.45 -8.28 10.00
C ASP A 304 17.32 -7.23 10.12
N GLU A 305 16.22 -7.46 9.41
CA GLU A 305 15.02 -6.63 9.46
C GLU A 305 14.17 -6.99 10.68
N ASP A 306 13.70 -5.96 11.37
CA ASP A 306 12.68 -6.07 12.42
C ASP A 306 11.33 -6.48 11.79
N ASP A 307 10.72 -7.55 12.30
CA ASP A 307 9.54 -8.17 11.70
C ASP A 307 8.34 -7.23 11.67
N LEU A 308 8.16 -6.43 12.72
CA LEU A 308 7.09 -5.45 12.81
C LEU A 308 7.28 -4.36 11.75
N VAL A 309 8.48 -3.78 11.66
CA VAL A 309 8.79 -2.75 10.65
C VAL A 309 8.63 -3.30 9.23
N LEU A 310 9.06 -4.54 8.99
CA LEU A 310 8.93 -5.21 7.70
C LEU A 310 7.46 -5.39 7.32
N CYS A 311 6.64 -5.95 8.21
CA CYS A 311 5.22 -6.20 7.96
C CYS A 311 4.41 -4.90 7.82
N ASP A 312 4.67 -3.89 8.65
CA ASP A 312 4.06 -2.55 8.55
C ASP A 312 4.36 -1.92 7.18
N SER A 313 5.64 -1.89 6.79
CA SER A 313 6.08 -1.39 5.49
C SER A 313 5.44 -2.16 4.32
N TRP A 314 5.30 -3.47 4.47
CA TRP A 314 4.70 -4.33 3.46
C TRP A 314 3.20 -4.03 3.27
N ILE A 315 2.43 -3.90 4.36
CA ILE A 315 1.02 -3.48 4.30
C ILE A 315 0.90 -2.12 3.60
N TRP A 316 1.74 -1.16 3.96
CA TRP A 316 1.74 0.17 3.34
C TRP A 316 2.03 0.11 1.85
N GLN A 317 3.08 -0.59 1.46
CA GLN A 317 3.48 -0.72 0.06
C GLN A 317 2.35 -1.33 -0.78
N HIS A 318 1.84 -2.49 -0.36
CA HIS A 318 0.82 -3.21 -1.12
C HIS A 318 -0.56 -2.54 -1.03
N GLY A 319 -0.88 -1.89 0.09
CA GLY A 319 -2.11 -1.15 0.29
C GLY A 319 -2.17 0.08 -0.62
N VAL A 320 -1.11 0.88 -0.65
CA VAL A 320 -1.03 2.06 -1.54
C VAL A 320 -0.99 1.67 -3.01
N GLN A 321 -0.35 0.55 -3.34
CA GLN A 321 -0.34 0.00 -4.70
C GLN A 321 -1.68 -0.63 -5.12
N GLY A 322 -2.62 -0.84 -4.18
CA GLY A 322 -3.91 -1.47 -4.44
C GLY A 322 -3.84 -2.98 -4.68
N THR A 323 -2.67 -3.59 -4.43
CA THR A 323 -2.41 -5.03 -4.67
C THR A 323 -2.62 -5.88 -3.41
N LEU A 324 -2.74 -5.26 -2.23
CA LEU A 324 -2.90 -5.94 -0.94
C LEU A 324 -4.07 -6.93 -0.91
N TRP A 325 -5.19 -6.55 -1.53
CA TRP A 325 -6.44 -7.29 -1.48
C TRP A 325 -6.46 -8.57 -2.31
N THR A 326 -5.47 -8.76 -3.18
CA THR A 326 -5.35 -9.90 -4.09
C THR A 326 -4.11 -10.74 -3.80
N GLN A 327 -3.44 -10.48 -2.68
CA GLN A 327 -2.26 -11.24 -2.27
C GLN A 327 -2.66 -12.67 -1.92
N GLU A 328 -1.74 -13.59 -2.18
CA GLU A 328 -1.93 -14.98 -1.78
C GLU A 328 -1.99 -15.05 -0.26
N LYS A 329 -2.95 -15.83 0.23
CA LYS A 329 -3.24 -16.00 1.66
C LYS A 329 -3.65 -17.43 1.91
N ARG A 330 -3.26 -17.98 3.05
CA ARG A 330 -3.65 -19.33 3.49
C ARG A 330 -4.70 -19.24 4.59
N ARG A 331 -5.63 -20.19 4.64
CA ARG A 331 -6.59 -20.25 5.75
C ARG A 331 -5.83 -20.62 7.02
N MET A 332 -6.12 -19.94 8.13
CA MET A 332 -5.62 -20.37 9.44
C MET A 332 -6.19 -21.75 9.78
N LEU A 333 -5.36 -22.68 10.23
CA LEU A 333 -5.82 -24.01 10.65
C LEU A 333 -6.53 -23.94 12.01
N SER A 334 -7.45 -24.85 12.25
CA SER A 334 -8.08 -25.03 13.57
C SER A 334 -7.18 -25.86 14.47
N TRP A 335 -7.43 -25.84 15.78
CA TRP A 335 -6.59 -26.62 16.69
C TRP A 335 -6.72 -28.13 16.46
N SER A 336 -7.92 -28.63 16.14
CA SER A 336 -8.14 -30.06 15.84
C SER A 336 -7.36 -30.53 14.61
N GLU A 337 -7.24 -29.68 13.58
CA GLU A 337 -6.44 -29.96 12.39
C GLU A 337 -4.93 -30.02 12.70
N ILE A 338 -4.46 -29.18 13.63
CA ILE A 338 -3.07 -29.21 14.09
C ILE A 338 -2.81 -30.44 14.94
N ASP A 339 -3.69 -30.75 15.89
CA ASP A 339 -3.59 -31.91 16.78
C ASP A 339 -3.52 -33.21 15.95
N ALA A 340 -4.39 -33.37 14.96
CA ALA A 340 -4.38 -34.52 14.06
C ALA A 340 -3.04 -34.67 13.30
N ARG A 341 -2.43 -33.56 12.84
CA ARG A 341 -1.11 -33.59 12.18
C ARG A 341 0.01 -33.94 13.14
N ILE A 342 -0.07 -33.50 14.39
CA ILE A 342 0.91 -33.85 15.42
C ILE A 342 0.81 -35.34 15.74
N THR A 343 -0.41 -35.87 15.93
CA THR A 343 -0.64 -37.31 16.15
C THR A 343 -0.14 -38.14 14.98
N GLU A 344 -0.49 -37.78 13.74
CA GLU A 344 -0.02 -38.48 12.54
C GLU A 344 1.52 -38.49 12.43
N ALA A 345 2.17 -37.37 12.75
CA ALA A 345 3.63 -37.29 12.75
C ALA A 345 4.28 -38.13 13.86
N LEU A 346 3.64 -38.26 15.03
CA LEU A 346 4.11 -39.11 16.11
C LEU A 346 3.97 -40.60 15.75
N ASP A 347 2.82 -40.99 15.21
CA ASP A 347 2.57 -42.37 14.77
C ASP A 347 3.57 -42.79 13.67
N ALA A 348 3.83 -41.91 12.70
CA ALA A 348 4.82 -42.16 11.64
C ALA A 348 6.26 -42.29 12.18
N ALA A 349 6.61 -41.54 13.23
CA ALA A 349 7.92 -41.63 13.85
C ALA A 349 8.10 -42.90 14.69
N GLU A 350 7.02 -43.46 15.25
CA GLU A 350 7.06 -44.75 15.95
C GLU A 350 7.26 -45.93 15.00
N ASP A 351 6.65 -45.89 13.80
CA ASP A 351 6.81 -46.92 12.77
C ASP A 351 8.23 -46.98 12.19
N ASP A 352 8.96 -45.86 12.15
CA ASP A 352 10.37 -45.81 11.72
C ASP A 352 11.37 -46.32 12.79
N ILE A 353 10.90 -46.54 14.03
CA ILE A 353 11.68 -47.14 15.14
C ILE A 353 11.40 -48.66 15.24
N VAL A 354 11.00 -49.31 14.15
CA VAL A 354 11.15 -50.77 14.07
C VAL A 354 12.65 -51.06 13.95
N PRO A 355 13.27 -51.74 14.92
CA PRO A 355 14.68 -52.10 14.80
C PRO A 355 14.80 -52.97 13.56
N HIS A 356 15.51 -52.48 12.55
CA HIS A 356 16.09 -53.35 11.54
C HIS A 356 16.80 -54.46 12.33
N GLU A 357 16.21 -55.65 12.35
CA GLU A 357 16.81 -56.83 12.94
C GLU A 357 18.24 -56.88 12.42
N VAL A 358 19.18 -56.64 13.34
CA VAL A 358 20.58 -56.92 13.13
C VAL A 358 20.60 -58.40 12.79
N GLN A 359 20.70 -58.70 11.51
CA GLN A 359 20.96 -60.03 11.02
C GLN A 359 22.37 -60.36 11.51
N GLU A 360 22.45 -60.90 12.73
CA GLU A 360 23.67 -61.38 13.38
C GLU A 360 24.26 -62.50 12.52
N GLY A 361 25.02 -62.12 11.50
CA GLY A 361 26.00 -62.97 10.86
C GLY A 361 27.18 -63.09 11.82
N TRP A 362 27.11 -64.08 12.70
CA TRP A 362 28.26 -64.58 13.46
C TRP A 362 29.34 -65.01 12.47
N HIS A 363 30.35 -64.17 12.24
CA HIS A 363 31.61 -64.55 11.62
C HIS A 363 32.75 -64.43 12.63
N ASP A 364 33.57 -65.47 12.62
CA ASP A 364 34.63 -65.85 13.55
C ASP A 364 35.58 -64.73 14.04
N PRO A 365 36.16 -64.90 15.25
CA PRO A 365 37.23 -64.05 15.75
C PRO A 365 38.55 -64.39 15.04
N MET A 366 38.91 -63.60 14.02
CA MET A 366 40.28 -63.60 13.51
C MET A 366 41.13 -62.59 14.27
N GLN A 367 42.16 -63.14 14.93
CA GLN A 367 43.32 -62.47 15.47
C GLN A 367 43.91 -61.47 14.48
N LEU A 368 44.37 -60.32 14.98
CA LEU A 368 45.55 -59.62 14.47
C LEU A 368 46.07 -58.67 15.56
N ASP A 369 47.06 -59.20 16.29
CA ASP A 369 48.20 -58.42 16.75
C ASP A 369 48.84 -57.67 15.57
N GLU A 370 49.58 -56.61 15.88
CA GLU A 370 50.38 -55.76 14.98
C GLU A 370 49.62 -54.67 14.22
N LEU A 371 49.64 -53.45 14.76
CA LEU A 371 50.26 -52.28 14.11
C LEU A 371 50.12 -51.04 15.00
N TRP A 372 50.97 -50.96 16.02
CA TRP A 372 51.38 -49.68 16.60
C TRP A 372 52.65 -49.23 15.87
N SER A 373 52.55 -48.26 14.98
CA SER A 373 53.58 -47.23 14.79
C SER A 373 53.14 -46.20 13.76
N SER A 374 53.53 -44.96 14.05
CA SER A 374 53.67 -43.83 13.12
C SER A 374 52.54 -42.79 13.12
N THR A 375 52.68 -41.82 14.02
CA THR A 375 52.33 -40.41 13.78
C THR A 375 53.03 -39.88 12.51
N PRO A 376 52.45 -38.89 11.83
CA PRO A 376 53.10 -37.58 11.87
C PRO A 376 52.15 -36.37 11.89
N ASP A 377 52.77 -35.28 12.31
CA ASP A 377 52.33 -33.90 12.46
C ASP A 377 51.91 -33.16 11.17
N HIS A 378 51.17 -32.06 11.42
CA HIS A 378 51.04 -30.81 10.67
C HIS A 378 50.52 -30.83 9.22
N SER A 379 49.41 -30.13 8.97
CA SER A 379 49.43 -28.75 8.43
C SER A 379 48.05 -28.32 7.89
N ALA A 380 47.86 -27.01 7.91
CA ALA A 380 46.67 -26.28 7.47
C ALA A 380 46.31 -26.57 6.00
N GLY A 381 45.01 -26.78 5.74
CA GLY A 381 44.46 -27.01 4.42
C GLY A 381 43.17 -26.22 4.23
N SER A 382 43.26 -25.25 3.32
CA SER A 382 42.26 -24.31 2.86
C SER A 382 40.93 -24.93 2.39
N LEU A 383 39.86 -24.16 2.56
CA LEU A 383 38.50 -24.37 2.06
C LEU A 383 38.43 -24.74 0.56
N PRO A 384 37.57 -25.67 0.15
CA PRO A 384 37.21 -25.83 -1.24
C PRO A 384 36.06 -24.87 -1.61
N THR A 385 36.36 -23.91 -2.48
CA THR A 385 35.37 -23.22 -3.30
C THR A 385 34.91 -24.15 -4.43
N LEU A 386 33.66 -24.60 -4.32
CA LEU A 386 32.81 -25.18 -5.37
C LEU A 386 31.45 -24.49 -5.16
N SER A 387 30.68 -24.05 -6.14
CA SER A 387 30.68 -24.28 -7.58
C SER A 387 29.67 -23.32 -8.18
N SER A 388 30.03 -22.77 -9.33
CA SER A 388 29.09 -22.23 -10.32
C SER A 388 28.01 -23.24 -10.68
N LEU A 389 26.74 -22.85 -10.57
CA LEU A 389 25.62 -23.48 -11.29
C LEU A 389 24.74 -22.38 -11.91
N PRO A 390 24.09 -22.68 -13.05
CA PRO A 390 23.52 -21.69 -13.95
C PRO A 390 22.13 -21.24 -13.48
N LEU A 391 21.91 -19.93 -13.51
CA LEU A 391 20.60 -19.30 -13.41
C LEU A 391 19.76 -19.68 -14.63
N SER A 392 18.71 -20.47 -14.45
CA SER A 392 17.63 -20.62 -15.42
C SER A 392 16.79 -19.33 -15.41
N ALA A 393 17.08 -18.44 -16.36
CA ALA A 393 16.21 -17.32 -16.68
C ALA A 393 15.01 -17.83 -17.50
N SER A 394 13.82 -17.75 -16.93
CA SER A 394 12.55 -17.86 -17.65
C SER A 394 11.56 -16.97 -16.93
N TYR A 395 10.78 -16.20 -17.69
CA TYR A 395 9.86 -15.12 -17.27
C TYR A 395 10.45 -13.70 -17.16
N VAL A 396 10.83 -13.15 -18.32
CA VAL A 396 10.67 -11.72 -18.58
C VAL A 396 10.06 -11.59 -19.98
N LEU A 397 8.85 -11.03 -20.06
CA LEU A 397 8.18 -10.33 -21.18
C LEU A 397 6.65 -10.57 -21.03
N PRO A 398 5.89 -9.53 -20.64
CA PRO A 398 5.46 -8.53 -21.62
C PRO A 398 5.48 -7.11 -21.02
N LEU A 399 6.63 -6.43 -21.09
CA LEU A 399 6.75 -5.02 -20.70
C LEU A 399 7.30 -4.13 -21.83
N LEU A 400 7.77 -4.71 -22.93
CA LEU A 400 8.44 -3.94 -24.00
C LEU A 400 7.47 -3.22 -24.96
N ASP A 401 6.24 -3.70 -25.14
CA ASP A 401 5.33 -3.12 -26.14
C ASP A 401 4.65 -1.81 -25.69
N HIS A 402 4.40 -1.63 -24.39
CA HIS A 402 3.85 -0.36 -23.87
C HIS A 402 4.87 0.78 -23.87
N TRP A 403 6.15 0.47 -23.69
CA TRP A 403 7.21 1.48 -23.68
C TRP A 403 7.46 2.07 -25.06
N VAL A 404 7.33 1.30 -26.15
CA VAL A 404 7.50 1.82 -27.52
C VAL A 404 6.38 2.81 -27.86
N ALA A 405 5.12 2.49 -27.51
CA ALA A 405 3.99 3.39 -27.73
C ALA A 405 4.10 4.68 -26.89
N LEU A 406 4.48 4.57 -25.61
CA LEU A 406 4.67 5.75 -24.75
C LEU A 406 5.85 6.61 -25.20
N SER A 407 6.94 5.99 -25.67
CA SER A 407 8.12 6.68 -26.20
C SER A 407 7.80 7.45 -27.48
N VAL A 408 6.96 6.89 -28.35
CA VAL A 408 6.51 7.60 -29.57
C VAL A 408 5.58 8.76 -29.23
N ILE A 409 4.66 8.60 -28.28
CA ILE A 409 3.75 9.68 -27.85
C ILE A 409 4.51 10.80 -27.12
N LEU A 410 5.47 10.45 -26.25
CA LEU A 410 6.33 11.43 -25.57
C LEU A 410 7.32 12.09 -26.54
N ALA A 411 7.87 11.34 -27.51
CA ALA A 411 8.71 11.92 -28.55
C ALA A 411 7.91 12.92 -29.40
N LEU A 412 6.66 12.62 -29.76
CA LEU A 412 5.79 13.53 -30.50
C LEU A 412 5.36 14.77 -29.68
N ALA A 413 5.15 14.60 -28.37
CA ALA A 413 4.86 15.70 -27.46
C ALA A 413 6.08 16.62 -27.25
N CYS A 414 7.28 16.04 -27.06
CA CYS A 414 8.53 16.80 -26.94
C CYS A 414 8.92 17.50 -28.25
N PHE A 415 8.73 16.85 -29.41
CA PHE A 415 8.99 17.47 -30.71
C PHE A 415 8.08 18.69 -30.96
N SER A 416 6.84 18.66 -30.47
CA SER A 416 5.89 19.77 -30.60
C SER A 416 6.26 20.97 -29.72
N VAL A 417 6.87 20.74 -28.54
CA VAL A 417 7.32 21.82 -27.64
C VAL A 417 8.61 22.47 -28.17
N GLN A 418 9.50 21.69 -28.78
CA GLN A 418 10.77 22.17 -29.31
C GLN A 418 10.66 22.90 -30.66
N LEU A 419 9.50 22.83 -31.31
CA LEU A 419 9.15 23.60 -32.51
C LEU A 419 8.33 24.88 -32.22
N CYS A 420 7.95 25.11 -30.95
CA CYS A 420 7.23 26.32 -30.51
C CYS A 420 8.07 27.25 -29.62
N LEU A 421 9.33 26.91 -29.33
CA LEU A 421 10.39 27.81 -28.85
C LEU A 421 11.33 28.11 -30.03
#